data_AF-A0A7K6AEW4-F1
#
_entry.id   AF-A0A7K6AEW4-F1
#
_cell.length_a   1.000
_cell.length_b   1.000
_cell.length_c   1.000
_cell.angle_alpha   90.00
_cell.angle_beta   90.00
_cell.angle_gamma   90.00
#
_symmetry.space_group_name_H-M   'P 1'
#
loop_
_entity.id
_entity.type
_entity.pdbx_description
1 polymer ?
#
loop_
_entity_poly.entity_id
_entity_poly.type
_entity_poly.pdbx_seq_one_letter_code
_entity_poly.pdbx_strand_id
1 'polypeptide(L)'
;RSELLAAEAVSSLNRAMAALREIWEEIGISEEQRLERTDVVQRHIKSLLDMMVAEEESLKERLLKSIAQCRKELDILCRELQLDPPVAEEESTILQMEKNMRTRVDALVKQKKDRMQELQNLQEQDQDLCDILCMSPFCIDSSAVPSLEDLARYRRHLASLIAEKEQRREEFVSCKRQIILLMEELDHTPDTSFERDVVCENEESFCLSTDNIAALQSLRQQLEARRSLNEAVCSELRARITALWERLQVPAEERESSA
;
A
#
# COMPACT_ATOMS: atom_id res chain seq x y z
N ARG A 1 45.52 -16.32 -20.49
CA ARG A 1 45.85 -17.10 -19.26
C ARG A 1 45.24 -18.50 -19.31
N SER A 2 43.94 -18.65 -19.58
CA SER A 2 43.31 -19.97 -19.82
C SER A 2 43.93 -20.72 -21.00
N GLU A 3 44.18 -20.04 -22.12
CA GLU A 3 44.82 -20.64 -23.31
C GLU A 3 46.24 -21.19 -23.05
N LEU A 4 47.02 -20.51 -22.20
CA LEU A 4 48.35 -20.98 -21.80
C LEU A 4 48.28 -22.25 -20.95
N LEU A 5 47.31 -22.33 -20.04
CA LEU A 5 47.07 -23.53 -19.22
C LEU A 5 46.59 -24.71 -20.07
N ALA A 6 45.77 -24.45 -21.10
CA ALA A 6 45.37 -25.48 -22.06
C ALA A 6 46.58 -26.04 -22.83
N ALA A 7 47.48 -25.17 -23.27
CA ALA A 7 48.73 -25.59 -23.93
C ALA A 7 49.64 -26.41 -23.00
N GLU A 8 49.75 -26.03 -21.73
CA GLU A 8 50.52 -26.76 -20.72
C GLU A 8 49.94 -28.15 -20.41
N ALA A 9 48.61 -28.27 -20.38
CA ALA A 9 47.93 -29.56 -20.21
C ALA A 9 48.23 -30.53 -21.37
N VAL A 10 48.17 -30.04 -22.61
CA VAL A 10 48.52 -30.81 -23.82
C VAL A 10 50.00 -31.23 -23.77
N SER A 11 50.90 -30.32 -23.41
CA SER A 11 52.32 -30.63 -23.27
C SER A 11 52.59 -31.70 -22.20
N SER A 12 51.87 -31.65 -21.08
CA SER A 12 52.02 -32.62 -19.99
C SER A 12 51.54 -34.01 -20.41
N LEU A 13 50.43 -34.09 -21.14
CA LEU A 13 49.93 -35.34 -21.72
C LEU A 13 50.93 -35.95 -22.71
N ASN A 14 51.46 -35.14 -23.63
CA ASN A 14 52.44 -35.60 -24.62
C ASN A 14 53.71 -36.16 -23.95
N ARG A 15 54.21 -35.48 -22.91
CA ARG A 15 55.36 -35.95 -22.14
C ARG A 15 55.08 -37.27 -21.41
N ALA A 16 53.90 -37.41 -20.80
CA ALA A 16 53.51 -38.64 -20.12
C ALA A 16 53.38 -39.82 -21.10
N MET A 17 52.80 -39.60 -22.29
CA MET A 17 52.69 -40.60 -23.33
C MET A 17 54.06 -41.01 -23.90
N ALA A 18 54.99 -40.07 -24.08
CA ALA A 18 56.35 -40.36 -24.50
C ALA A 18 57.08 -41.24 -23.47
N ALA A 19 56.99 -40.90 -22.18
CA ALA A 19 57.60 -41.71 -21.11
C ALA A 19 57.00 -43.12 -21.02
N LEU A 20 55.67 -43.27 -21.17
CA LEU A 20 55.03 -44.60 -21.22
C LEU A 20 55.55 -45.44 -22.38
N ARG A 21 55.76 -44.82 -23.54
CA ARG A 21 56.30 -45.48 -24.72
C ARG A 21 57.73 -45.98 -24.48
N GLU A 22 58.61 -45.14 -23.93
CA GLU A 22 59.98 -45.52 -23.58
C GLU A 22 60.00 -46.72 -22.62
N ILE A 23 59.19 -46.69 -21.56
CA ILE A 23 59.06 -47.79 -20.59
C ILE A 23 58.57 -49.10 -21.26
N TRP A 24 57.59 -49.01 -22.16
CA TRP A 24 57.10 -50.19 -22.88
C TRP A 24 58.14 -50.77 -23.85
N GLU A 25 58.97 -49.92 -24.46
CA GLU A 25 60.11 -50.31 -25.29
C GLU A 25 61.18 -51.01 -24.47
N GLU A 26 61.52 -50.50 -23.29
CA GLU A 26 62.49 -51.12 -22.37
C GLU A 26 62.03 -52.49 -21.84
N ILE A 27 60.74 -52.64 -21.51
CA ILE A 27 60.18 -53.91 -21.01
C ILE A 27 60.00 -54.95 -22.13
N GLY A 28 59.89 -54.52 -23.40
CA GLY A 28 59.63 -55.41 -24.53
C GLY A 28 58.16 -55.77 -24.73
N ILE A 29 57.23 -54.88 -24.38
CA ILE A 29 55.77 -55.08 -24.57
C ILE A 29 55.43 -55.07 -26.06
N SER A 30 54.58 -56.00 -26.51
CA SER A 30 54.16 -56.07 -27.92
C SER A 30 53.38 -54.84 -28.37
N GLU A 31 53.41 -54.54 -29.67
CA GLU A 31 52.68 -53.40 -30.24
C GLU A 31 51.17 -53.49 -29.99
N GLU A 32 50.59 -54.69 -30.08
CA GLU A 32 49.17 -54.95 -29.81
C GLU A 32 48.79 -54.55 -28.37
N GLN A 33 49.59 -54.92 -27.37
CA GLN A 33 49.35 -54.55 -25.97
C GLN A 33 49.56 -53.05 -25.71
N ARG A 34 50.49 -52.39 -26.42
CA ARG A 34 50.68 -50.93 -26.33
C ARG A 34 49.47 -50.20 -26.91
N LEU A 35 48.91 -50.70 -28.01
CA LEU A 35 47.70 -50.16 -28.63
C LEU A 35 46.51 -50.27 -27.66
N GLU A 36 46.29 -51.43 -27.04
CA GLU A 36 45.23 -51.63 -26.05
C GLU A 36 45.34 -50.67 -24.87
N ARG A 37 46.55 -50.50 -24.32
CA ARG A 37 46.80 -49.57 -23.20
C ARG A 37 46.59 -48.11 -23.60
N THR A 38 47.03 -47.74 -24.80
CA THR A 38 46.85 -46.37 -25.34
C THR A 38 45.37 -46.08 -25.61
N ASP A 39 44.62 -47.06 -26.13
CA ASP A 39 43.19 -46.97 -26.35
C ASP A 39 42.42 -46.74 -25.04
N VAL A 40 42.81 -47.44 -23.95
CA VAL A 40 42.25 -47.18 -22.61
C VAL A 40 42.46 -45.71 -22.18
N VAL A 41 43.68 -45.19 -22.33
CA VAL A 41 44.00 -43.78 -22.00
C VAL A 41 43.19 -42.82 -22.87
N GLN A 42 43.13 -43.05 -24.18
CA GLN A 42 42.36 -42.23 -25.12
C GLN A 42 40.87 -42.21 -24.76
N ARG A 43 40.28 -43.37 -24.41
CA ARG A 43 38.89 -43.46 -23.97
C ARG A 43 38.62 -42.65 -22.71
N HIS A 44 39.50 -42.71 -21.71
CA HIS A 44 39.34 -41.94 -20.49
C HIS A 44 39.43 -40.42 -20.74
N ILE A 45 40.42 -39.98 -21.52
CA ILE A 45 40.59 -38.56 -21.87
C ILE A 45 39.37 -38.07 -22.64
N LYS A 46 38.94 -38.82 -23.67
CA LYS A 46 37.76 -38.48 -24.46
C LYS A 46 36.51 -38.39 -23.60
N SER A 47 36.27 -39.39 -22.75
CA SER A 47 35.10 -39.39 -21.86
C SER A 47 35.07 -38.20 -20.91
N LEU A 48 36.23 -37.76 -20.41
CA LEU A 48 36.31 -36.58 -19.54
C LEU A 48 36.03 -35.29 -20.32
N LEU A 49 36.63 -35.12 -21.50
CA LEU A 49 36.41 -33.93 -22.32
C LEU A 49 34.96 -33.83 -22.82
N ASP A 50 34.38 -34.95 -23.25
CA ASP A 50 32.98 -35.02 -23.68
C ASP A 50 32.04 -34.65 -22.52
N MET A 51 32.34 -35.09 -21.29
CA MET A 51 31.58 -34.69 -20.09
C MET A 51 31.67 -33.19 -19.83
N MET A 52 32.88 -32.61 -19.83
CA MET A 52 33.08 -31.17 -19.57
C MET A 52 32.38 -30.31 -20.63
N VAL A 53 32.47 -30.68 -21.91
CA VAL A 53 31.77 -29.98 -22.99
C VAL A 53 30.26 -30.06 -22.81
N ALA A 54 29.73 -31.26 -22.50
CA ALA A 54 28.30 -31.44 -22.27
C ALA A 54 27.78 -30.63 -21.07
N GLU A 55 28.57 -30.49 -19.99
CA GLU A 55 28.23 -29.66 -18.84
C GLU A 55 28.12 -28.17 -19.20
N GLU A 56 29.09 -27.65 -19.96
CA GLU A 56 29.10 -26.25 -20.40
C GLU A 56 28.00 -25.95 -21.44
N GLU A 57 27.74 -26.89 -22.36
CA GLU A 57 26.60 -26.80 -23.30
C GLU A 57 25.27 -26.78 -22.54
N SER A 58 25.11 -27.66 -21.55
CA SER A 58 23.94 -27.69 -20.67
C SER A 58 23.78 -26.40 -19.86
N LEU A 59 24.88 -25.83 -19.34
CA LEU A 59 24.85 -24.53 -18.67
C LEU A 59 24.39 -23.42 -19.64
N LYS A 60 24.95 -23.35 -20.84
CA LYS A 60 24.56 -22.39 -21.87
C LYS A 60 23.08 -22.49 -22.23
N GLU A 61 22.57 -23.71 -22.44
CA GLU A 61 21.15 -23.92 -22.71
C GLU A 61 20.26 -23.45 -21.56
N ARG A 62 20.62 -23.76 -20.31
CA ARG A 62 19.88 -23.33 -19.12
C ARG A 62 19.83 -21.81 -19.03
N LEU A 63 20.93 -21.12 -19.29
CA LEU A 63 20.97 -19.64 -19.30
C LEU A 63 20.07 -19.07 -20.39
N LEU A 64 20.10 -19.61 -21.61
CA LEU A 64 19.24 -19.17 -22.72
C LEU A 64 17.75 -19.40 -22.42
N LYS A 65 17.40 -20.53 -21.81
CA LYS A 65 16.03 -20.81 -21.35
C LYS A 65 15.59 -19.82 -20.27
N SER A 66 16.46 -19.53 -19.30
CA SER A 66 16.22 -18.52 -18.26
C SER A 66 15.96 -17.14 -18.86
N ILE A 67 16.82 -16.67 -19.77
CA ILE A 67 16.65 -15.40 -20.49
C ILE A 67 15.30 -15.36 -21.21
N ALA A 68 14.94 -16.41 -21.95
CA ALA A 68 13.68 -16.46 -22.67
C ALA A 68 12.46 -16.37 -21.75
N GLN A 69 12.53 -17.01 -20.57
CA GLN A 69 11.48 -16.93 -19.56
C GLN A 69 11.40 -15.54 -18.93
N CYS A 70 12.53 -14.96 -18.51
CA CYS A 70 12.58 -13.61 -17.96
C CYS A 70 12.06 -12.56 -18.95
N ARG A 71 12.31 -12.71 -20.26
CA ARG A 71 11.74 -11.81 -21.28
C ARG A 71 10.22 -11.84 -21.31
N LYS A 72 9.62 -13.03 -21.22
CA LYS A 72 8.16 -13.19 -21.17
C LYS A 72 7.59 -12.57 -19.90
N GLU A 73 8.23 -12.83 -18.76
CA GLU A 73 7.81 -12.27 -17.48
C GLU A 73 7.93 -10.74 -17.46
N LEU A 74 9.02 -10.18 -17.99
CA LEU A 74 9.17 -8.73 -18.12
C LEU A 74 8.08 -8.11 -18.99
N ASP A 75 7.73 -8.71 -20.12
CA ASP A 75 6.67 -8.21 -21.00
C ASP A 75 5.30 -8.21 -20.30
N ILE A 76 4.98 -9.28 -19.55
CA ILE A 76 3.78 -9.34 -18.72
C ILE A 76 3.80 -8.24 -17.65
N LEU A 77 4.88 -8.15 -16.87
CA LEU A 77 5.01 -7.18 -15.78
C LEU A 77 4.98 -5.73 -16.28
N CYS A 78 5.58 -5.43 -17.43
CA CYS A 78 5.54 -4.10 -18.02
C CYS A 78 4.12 -3.73 -18.44
N ARG A 79 3.35 -4.66 -19.03
CA ARG A 79 1.93 -4.41 -19.36
C ARG A 79 1.07 -4.18 -18.12
N GLU A 80 1.24 -5.04 -17.10
CA GLU A 80 0.50 -4.91 -15.84
C GLU A 80 0.82 -3.60 -15.12
N LEU A 81 2.10 -3.21 -15.06
CA LEU A 81 2.55 -1.98 -14.41
C LEU A 81 2.39 -0.72 -15.27
N GLN A 82 1.95 -0.88 -16.52
CA GLN A 82 1.81 0.17 -17.54
C GLN A 82 3.13 0.91 -17.79
N LEU A 83 4.22 0.15 -17.87
CA LEU A 83 5.57 0.65 -18.14
C LEU A 83 5.95 0.42 -19.59
N ASP A 84 6.84 1.29 -20.09
CA ASP A 84 7.40 1.14 -21.42
C ASP A 84 8.17 -0.18 -21.57
N PRO A 85 8.16 -0.79 -22.78
CA PRO A 85 8.89 -2.02 -23.04
C PRO A 85 10.39 -1.87 -22.71
N PRO A 86 11.04 -2.96 -22.26
CA PRO A 86 12.48 -2.96 -22.07
C PRO A 86 13.22 -2.58 -23.36
N VAL A 87 14.10 -1.58 -23.31
CA VAL A 87 15.07 -1.33 -24.38
C VAL A 87 15.99 -2.54 -24.52
N ALA A 88 16.27 -2.96 -25.75
CA ALA A 88 17.19 -4.06 -26.01
C ALA A 88 18.62 -3.64 -25.63
N GLU A 89 19.26 -4.38 -24.71
CA GLU A 89 20.70 -4.26 -24.48
C GLU A 89 21.43 -5.02 -25.60
N GLU A 90 22.08 -4.29 -26.51
CA GLU A 90 22.70 -4.88 -27.71
C GLU A 90 24.12 -5.44 -27.49
N GLU A 91 24.74 -5.27 -26.31
CA GLU A 91 26.16 -5.64 -26.10
C GLU A 91 26.46 -6.29 -24.74
N SER A 92 25.78 -7.40 -24.39
CA SER A 92 26.08 -8.13 -23.15
C SER A 92 26.35 -9.62 -23.36
N THR A 93 27.22 -10.20 -22.50
CA THR A 93 27.44 -11.65 -22.47
C THR A 93 26.18 -12.38 -22.02
N ILE A 94 25.99 -13.64 -22.40
CA ILE A 94 24.81 -14.45 -22.01
C ILE A 94 24.59 -14.41 -20.49
N LEU A 95 25.66 -14.56 -19.71
CA LEU A 95 25.58 -14.56 -18.24
C LEU A 95 25.18 -13.19 -17.67
N GLN A 96 25.70 -12.08 -18.23
CA GLN A 96 25.29 -10.74 -17.82
C GLN A 96 23.85 -10.43 -18.21
N MET A 97 23.45 -10.77 -19.44
CA MET A 97 22.07 -10.56 -19.91
C MET A 97 21.08 -11.28 -19.01
N GLU A 98 21.38 -12.52 -18.65
CA GLU A 98 20.59 -13.35 -17.75
C GLU A 98 20.44 -12.70 -16.36
N LYS A 99 21.57 -12.28 -15.77
CA LYS A 99 21.59 -11.61 -14.47
C LYS A 99 20.81 -10.29 -14.48
N ASN A 100 21.02 -9.46 -15.51
CA ASN A 100 20.35 -8.16 -15.65
C ASN A 100 18.83 -8.36 -15.78
N MET A 101 18.39 -9.30 -16.61
CA MET A 101 16.97 -9.59 -16.80
C MET A 101 16.32 -10.11 -15.51
N ARG A 102 16.95 -11.05 -14.81
CA ARG A 102 16.43 -11.54 -13.52
C ARG A 102 16.31 -10.41 -12.50
N THR A 103 17.34 -9.59 -12.35
CA THR A 103 17.34 -8.45 -11.43
C THR A 103 16.20 -7.46 -11.75
N ARG A 104 15.94 -7.22 -13.04
CA ARG A 104 14.85 -6.36 -13.48
C ARG A 104 13.48 -6.99 -13.20
N VAL A 105 13.30 -8.29 -13.44
CA VAL A 105 12.08 -9.02 -13.08
C VAL A 105 11.81 -8.88 -11.59
N ASP A 106 12.81 -9.17 -10.74
CA ASP A 106 12.68 -9.09 -9.29
C ASP A 106 12.27 -7.69 -8.82
N ALA A 107 12.85 -6.64 -9.42
CA ALA A 107 12.49 -5.26 -9.12
C ALA A 107 11.04 -4.92 -9.50
N LEU A 108 10.57 -5.37 -10.68
CA LEU A 108 9.20 -5.13 -11.13
C LEU A 108 8.17 -5.95 -10.34
N VAL A 109 8.49 -7.21 -10.00
CA VAL A 109 7.66 -8.03 -9.10
C VAL A 109 7.50 -7.35 -7.76
N LYS A 110 8.59 -6.82 -7.20
CA LYS A 110 8.54 -6.03 -5.96
C LYS A 110 7.67 -4.80 -6.13
N GLN A 111 7.84 -4.03 -7.21
CA GLN A 111 7.01 -2.85 -7.47
C GLN A 111 5.52 -3.18 -7.58
N LYS A 112 5.15 -4.27 -8.27
CA LYS A 112 3.77 -4.76 -8.35
C LYS A 112 3.22 -5.06 -6.96
N LYS A 113 3.99 -5.80 -6.15
CA LYS A 113 3.60 -6.13 -4.77
C LYS A 113 3.39 -4.87 -3.93
N ASP A 114 4.32 -3.92 -4.01
CA ASP A 114 4.27 -2.69 -3.23
C ASP A 114 3.03 -1.85 -3.61
N ARG A 115 2.70 -1.72 -4.92
CA ARG A 115 1.50 -1.01 -5.37
C ARG A 115 0.19 -1.68 -4.92
N MET A 116 0.13 -3.01 -4.97
CA MET A 116 -1.05 -3.77 -4.52
C MET A 116 -1.24 -3.65 -3.00
N GLN A 117 -0.15 -3.74 -2.23
CA GLN A 117 -0.20 -3.57 -0.78
C GLN A 117 -0.63 -2.15 -0.41
N GLU A 118 -0.11 -1.14 -1.11
CA GLU A 118 -0.53 0.23 -0.90
C GLU A 118 -2.04 0.40 -1.18
N LEU A 119 -2.55 -0.13 -2.29
CA LEU A 119 -3.98 -0.08 -2.59
C LEU A 119 -4.82 -0.71 -1.48
N GLN A 120 -4.41 -1.88 -0.97
CA GLN A 120 -5.11 -2.53 0.13
C GLN A 120 -5.15 -1.63 1.38
N ASN A 121 -4.02 -1.05 1.77
CA ASN A 121 -3.96 -0.16 2.94
C ASN A 121 -4.80 1.11 2.75
N LEU A 122 -4.89 1.63 1.52
CA LEU A 122 -5.73 2.78 1.19
C LEU A 122 -7.21 2.41 1.27
N GLN A 123 -7.60 1.23 0.79
CA GLN A 123 -8.97 0.71 0.87
C GLN A 123 -9.44 0.46 2.31
N GLU A 124 -8.56 -0.09 3.15
CA GLU A 124 -8.85 -0.29 4.58
C GLU A 124 -9.12 1.05 5.27
N GLN A 125 -8.27 2.06 5.06
CA GLN A 125 -8.49 3.41 5.59
C GLN A 125 -9.75 4.08 5.04
N ASP A 126 -10.06 3.87 3.77
CA ASP A 126 -11.24 4.43 3.12
C ASP A 126 -12.53 3.86 3.71
N GLN A 127 -12.55 2.56 3.96
CA GLN A 127 -13.66 1.88 4.60
C GLN A 127 -13.90 2.44 6.01
N ASP A 128 -12.85 2.54 6.83
CA ASP A 128 -12.95 3.09 8.19
C ASP A 128 -13.51 4.52 8.19
N LEU A 129 -13.05 5.37 7.27
CA LEU A 129 -13.55 6.75 7.14
C LEU A 129 -14.99 6.78 6.63
N CYS A 130 -15.33 5.93 5.66
CA CYS A 130 -16.67 5.83 5.09
C CYS A 130 -17.69 5.33 6.12
N ASP A 131 -17.33 4.41 7.00
CA ASP A 131 -18.20 3.94 8.07
C ASP A 131 -18.55 5.08 9.05
N ILE A 132 -17.56 5.91 9.40
CA ILE A 132 -17.75 7.08 10.29
C ILE A 132 -18.58 8.17 9.60
N LEU A 133 -18.28 8.49 8.33
CA LEU A 133 -18.93 9.55 7.56
C LEU A 133 -20.26 9.10 6.93
N CYS A 134 -20.58 7.81 7.01
CA CYS A 134 -21.68 7.14 6.32
C CYS A 134 -21.67 7.41 4.81
N MET A 135 -20.49 7.30 4.20
CA MET A 135 -20.28 7.48 2.76
C MET A 135 -20.00 6.14 2.07
N SER A 136 -20.07 6.13 0.73
CA SER A 136 -19.67 4.96 -0.05
C SER A 136 -18.15 4.99 -0.27
N PRO A 137 -17.46 3.84 -0.11
CA PRO A 137 -16.04 3.72 -0.44
C PRO A 137 -15.75 4.08 -1.90
N PHE A 138 -14.56 4.61 -2.13
CA PHE A 138 -14.03 4.89 -3.45
C PHE A 138 -13.64 3.60 -4.17
N CYS A 139 -14.01 3.49 -5.44
CA CYS A 139 -13.79 2.27 -6.22
C CYS A 139 -12.78 2.51 -7.33
N ILE A 140 -11.74 1.68 -7.32
CA ILE A 140 -10.86 1.43 -8.47
C ILE A 140 -10.92 -0.08 -8.74
N ASP A 141 -10.67 -0.51 -9.98
CA ASP A 141 -10.58 -1.92 -10.32
C ASP A 141 -9.54 -2.63 -9.45
N SER A 142 -10.02 -3.43 -8.49
CA SER A 142 -9.20 -4.17 -7.53
C SER A 142 -8.57 -5.44 -8.11
N SER A 143 -8.99 -5.83 -9.32
CA SER A 143 -8.44 -7.00 -10.02
C SER A 143 -7.18 -6.67 -10.81
N ALA A 144 -6.96 -5.39 -11.11
CA ALA A 144 -5.81 -4.89 -11.87
C ALA A 144 -4.77 -4.23 -10.96
N VAL A 145 -3.50 -4.22 -11.41
CA VAL A 145 -2.45 -3.47 -10.72
C VAL A 145 -2.71 -1.98 -10.92
N PRO A 146 -2.84 -1.18 -9.84
CA PRO A 146 -3.16 0.23 -9.96
C PRO A 146 -2.00 1.00 -10.60
N SER A 147 -2.33 1.99 -11.43
CA SER A 147 -1.32 2.93 -11.92
C SER A 147 -0.88 3.87 -10.81
N LEU A 148 0.25 4.56 -10.99
CA LEU A 148 0.68 5.58 -10.04
C LEU A 148 -0.32 6.75 -9.96
N GLU A 149 -1.02 7.04 -11.05
CA GLU A 149 -2.05 8.08 -11.08
C GLU A 149 -3.29 7.64 -10.31
N ASP A 150 -3.70 6.38 -10.43
CA ASP A 150 -4.82 5.82 -9.66
C ASP A 150 -4.55 5.89 -8.16
N LEU A 151 -3.36 5.47 -7.73
CA LEU A 151 -2.94 5.60 -6.33
C LEU A 151 -2.93 7.07 -5.89
N ALA A 152 -2.46 8.00 -6.74
CA ALA A 152 -2.47 9.42 -6.42
C ALA A 152 -3.89 10.02 -6.34
N ARG A 153 -4.83 9.54 -7.16
CA ARG A 153 -6.26 9.90 -7.07
C ARG A 153 -6.85 9.39 -5.76
N TYR A 154 -6.58 8.13 -5.39
CA TYR A 154 -7.03 7.54 -4.14
C TYR A 154 -6.49 8.31 -2.92
N ARG A 155 -5.19 8.61 -2.88
CA ARG A 155 -4.59 9.42 -1.79
C ARG A 155 -5.24 10.80 -1.66
N ARG A 156 -5.58 11.46 -2.77
CA ARG A 156 -6.31 12.74 -2.74
C ARG A 156 -7.73 12.59 -2.21
N HIS A 157 -8.42 11.50 -2.57
CA HIS A 157 -9.74 11.20 -2.05
C HIS A 157 -9.71 11.00 -0.52
N LEU A 158 -8.79 10.16 -0.02
CA LEU A 158 -8.62 9.97 1.43
C LEU A 158 -8.29 11.29 2.14
N ALA A 159 -7.40 12.11 1.58
CA ALA A 159 -7.10 13.42 2.15
C ALA A 159 -8.35 14.32 2.25
N SER A 160 -9.25 14.25 1.26
CA SER A 160 -10.52 14.98 1.33
C SER A 160 -11.48 14.41 2.38
N LEU A 161 -11.56 13.08 2.53
CA LEU A 161 -12.39 12.45 3.57
C LEU A 161 -11.88 12.74 4.97
N ILE A 162 -10.56 12.76 5.17
CA ILE A 162 -9.95 13.13 6.46
C ILE A 162 -10.29 14.59 6.78
N ALA A 163 -10.14 15.51 5.82
CA ALA A 163 -10.50 16.91 6.03
C ALA A 163 -11.99 17.09 6.36
N GLU A 164 -12.88 16.38 5.65
CA GLU A 164 -14.33 16.40 5.90
C GLU A 164 -14.66 15.85 7.29
N LYS A 165 -14.00 14.75 7.71
CA LYS A 165 -14.15 14.18 9.05
C LYS A 165 -13.76 15.18 10.13
N GLU A 166 -12.60 15.82 10.00
CA GLU A 166 -12.16 16.83 10.97
C GLU A 166 -13.13 18.02 11.01
N GLN A 167 -13.57 18.51 9.85
CA GLN A 167 -14.56 19.58 9.78
C GLN A 167 -15.87 19.20 10.50
N ARG A 168 -16.45 18.03 10.19
CA ARG A 168 -17.70 17.57 10.82
C ARG A 168 -17.53 17.30 12.32
N ARG A 169 -16.35 16.84 12.74
CA ARG A 169 -16.01 16.64 14.16
C ARG A 169 -16.01 17.99 14.88
N GLU A 170 -15.35 19.01 14.33
CA GLU A 170 -15.35 20.36 14.90
C GLU A 170 -16.76 20.95 14.98
N GLU A 171 -17.55 20.82 13.90
CA GLU A 171 -18.95 21.25 13.87
C GLU A 171 -19.79 20.54 14.94
N PHE A 172 -19.62 19.22 15.09
CA PHE A 172 -20.30 18.42 16.09
C PHE A 172 -19.95 18.86 17.51
N VAL A 173 -18.66 18.96 17.85
CA VAL A 173 -18.19 19.34 19.20
C VAL A 173 -18.67 20.75 19.56
N SER A 174 -18.56 21.70 18.63
CA SER A 174 -19.04 23.07 18.86
C SER A 174 -20.56 23.11 19.06
N CYS A 175 -21.33 22.41 18.22
CA CYS A 175 -22.79 22.38 18.35
C CYS A 175 -23.24 21.65 19.63
N LYS A 176 -22.63 20.51 19.98
CA LYS A 176 -22.90 19.75 21.22
C LYS A 176 -22.75 20.66 22.44
N ARG A 177 -21.65 21.41 22.52
CA ARG A 177 -21.42 22.37 23.61
C ARG A 177 -22.52 23.44 23.70
N GLN A 178 -22.94 23.99 22.56
CA GLN A 178 -24.03 24.99 22.51
C GLN A 178 -25.37 24.40 22.94
N ILE A 179 -25.68 23.19 22.48
CA ILE A 179 -26.90 22.45 22.84
C ILE A 179 -26.95 22.22 24.35
N ILE A 180 -25.86 21.75 24.98
CA ILE A 180 -25.80 21.53 26.43
C ILE A 180 -26.11 22.81 27.20
N LEU A 181 -25.49 23.93 26.82
CA LEU A 181 -25.75 25.23 27.47
C LEU A 181 -27.20 25.68 27.30
N LEU A 182 -27.78 25.53 26.09
CA LEU A 182 -29.18 25.88 25.85
C LEU A 182 -30.13 24.97 26.64
N MET A 183 -29.82 23.68 26.77
CA MET A 183 -30.61 22.74 27.57
C MET A 183 -30.56 23.08 29.05
N GLU A 184 -29.38 23.44 29.58
CA GLU A 184 -29.21 23.93 30.95
C GLU A 184 -29.99 25.23 31.19
N GLU A 185 -29.91 26.22 30.30
CA GLU A 185 -30.66 27.48 30.41
C GLU A 185 -32.19 27.29 30.33
N LEU A 186 -32.65 26.25 29.62
CA LEU A 186 -34.08 25.94 29.45
C LEU A 186 -34.61 24.95 30.50
N ASP A 187 -33.78 24.50 31.43
CA ASP A 187 -34.07 23.39 32.36
C ASP A 187 -34.63 22.15 31.62
N HIS A 188 -34.11 21.87 30.41
CA HIS A 188 -34.56 20.79 29.53
C HIS A 188 -33.61 19.59 29.62
N THR A 189 -34.16 18.40 29.88
CA THR A 189 -33.39 17.16 29.91
C THR A 189 -33.43 16.44 28.56
N PRO A 190 -32.41 15.65 28.17
CA PRO A 190 -32.44 14.86 26.94
C PRO A 190 -33.60 13.85 26.89
N ASP A 191 -34.60 14.10 26.07
CA ASP A 191 -35.85 13.32 26.06
C ASP A 191 -35.90 12.32 24.89
N THR A 192 -35.32 12.68 23.75
CA THR A 192 -35.23 11.81 22.57
C THR A 192 -33.99 10.92 22.62
N SER A 193 -34.00 9.81 21.86
CA SER A 193 -32.79 8.98 21.71
C SER A 193 -31.64 9.80 21.12
N PHE A 194 -31.90 10.60 20.09
CA PHE A 194 -30.90 11.45 19.47
C PHE A 194 -30.30 12.48 20.44
N GLU A 195 -31.11 13.14 21.26
CA GLU A 195 -30.59 14.06 22.30
C GLU A 195 -29.69 13.34 23.30
N ARG A 196 -30.06 12.12 23.73
CA ARG A 196 -29.23 11.30 24.61
C ARG A 196 -27.92 10.92 23.94
N ASP A 197 -27.95 10.50 22.68
CA ASP A 197 -26.75 10.15 21.91
C ASP A 197 -25.82 11.36 21.77
N VAL A 198 -26.36 12.55 21.49
CA VAL A 198 -25.58 13.78 21.37
C VAL A 198 -24.98 14.23 22.71
N VAL A 199 -25.78 14.27 23.78
CA VAL A 199 -25.39 14.90 25.05
C VAL A 199 -24.65 13.92 25.97
N CYS A 200 -25.14 12.69 26.09
CA CYS A 200 -24.70 11.75 27.12
C CYS A 200 -23.61 10.78 26.64
N GLU A 201 -23.54 10.48 25.34
CA GLU A 201 -22.54 9.54 24.81
C GLU A 201 -21.19 10.20 24.48
N ASN A 202 -20.20 9.34 24.23
CA ASN A 202 -18.85 9.75 23.85
C ASN A 202 -18.87 10.41 22.46
N GLU A 203 -18.10 11.47 22.29
CA GLU A 203 -17.99 12.17 21.01
C GLU A 203 -17.43 11.30 19.88
N GLU A 204 -16.69 10.25 20.21
CA GLU A 204 -16.12 9.31 19.25
C GLU A 204 -17.11 8.25 18.75
N SER A 205 -18.24 8.04 19.44
CA SER A 205 -19.28 7.08 19.00
C SER A 205 -20.31 7.68 18.06
N PHE A 206 -20.31 9.00 17.88
CA PHE A 206 -21.29 9.70 17.05
C PHE A 206 -20.96 9.52 15.55
N CYS A 207 -21.91 8.96 14.79
CA CYS A 207 -21.77 8.86 13.33
C CYS A 207 -21.87 10.24 12.68
N LEU A 208 -20.82 10.65 11.96
CA LEU A 208 -20.69 11.96 11.32
C LEU A 208 -21.34 11.99 9.93
N SER A 209 -22.52 11.38 9.80
CA SER A 209 -23.30 11.41 8.55
C SER A 209 -23.85 12.80 8.28
N THR A 210 -24.12 13.10 7.01
CA THR A 210 -24.76 14.38 6.62
C THR A 210 -26.10 14.58 7.32
N ASP A 211 -26.87 13.50 7.46
CA ASP A 211 -28.19 13.52 8.09
C ASP A 211 -28.08 13.78 9.60
N ASN A 212 -27.10 13.17 10.27
CA ASN A 212 -26.88 13.36 11.71
C ASN A 212 -26.37 14.77 12.03
N ILE A 213 -25.48 15.32 11.20
CA ILE A 213 -25.03 16.72 11.33
C ILE A 213 -26.20 17.68 11.09
N ALA A 214 -27.05 17.43 10.09
CA ALA A 214 -28.25 18.24 9.86
C ALA A 214 -29.24 18.15 11.03
N ALA A 215 -29.45 16.96 11.59
CA ALA A 215 -30.31 16.76 12.76
C ALA A 215 -29.78 17.49 13.99
N LEU A 216 -28.46 17.50 14.20
CA LEU A 216 -27.79 18.25 15.27
C LEU A 216 -28.03 19.76 15.14
N GLN A 217 -27.86 20.29 13.92
CA GLN A 217 -28.12 21.71 13.66
C GLN A 217 -29.59 22.07 13.87
N SER A 218 -30.51 21.20 13.44
CA SER A 218 -31.96 21.37 13.69
C SER A 218 -32.27 21.38 15.18
N LEU A 219 -31.71 20.46 15.97
CA LEU A 219 -31.91 20.42 17.42
C LEU A 219 -31.44 21.73 18.07
N ARG A 220 -30.25 22.22 17.72
CA ARG A 220 -29.76 23.51 18.21
C ARG A 220 -30.73 24.65 17.87
N GLN A 221 -31.17 24.75 16.62
CA GLN A 221 -32.10 25.79 16.18
C GLN A 221 -33.44 25.73 16.93
N GLN A 222 -33.95 24.53 17.21
CA GLN A 222 -35.19 24.36 17.99
C GLN A 222 -35.04 24.86 19.44
N LEU A 223 -33.91 24.58 20.08
CA LEU A 223 -33.61 25.07 21.43
C LEU A 223 -33.44 26.60 21.45
N GLU A 224 -32.71 27.16 20.49
CA GLU A 224 -32.57 28.62 20.33
C GLU A 224 -33.92 29.30 20.13
N ALA A 225 -34.78 28.73 19.28
CA ALA A 225 -36.13 29.24 19.06
C ALA A 225 -36.96 29.22 20.35
N ARG A 226 -36.89 28.13 21.14
CA ARG A 226 -37.58 28.02 22.43
C ARG A 226 -37.06 29.04 23.45
N ARG A 227 -35.74 29.24 23.53
CA ARG A 227 -35.12 30.29 24.36
C ARG A 227 -35.62 31.68 23.96
N SER A 228 -35.67 31.97 22.66
CA SER A 228 -36.15 33.27 22.17
C SER A 228 -37.63 33.53 22.50
N LEU A 229 -38.46 32.48 22.43
CA LEU A 229 -39.88 32.55 22.79
C LEU A 229 -40.05 32.82 24.28
N ASN A 230 -39.33 32.08 25.14
CA ASN A 230 -39.36 32.28 26.58
C ASN A 230 -38.93 33.70 26.94
N GLU A 231 -37.85 34.20 26.36
CA GLU A 231 -37.37 35.58 26.60
C GLU A 231 -38.39 36.63 26.15
N ALA A 232 -39.04 36.43 25.00
CA ALA A 232 -40.09 37.33 24.52
C ALA A 232 -41.29 37.37 25.48
N VAL A 233 -41.76 36.21 25.94
CA VAL A 233 -42.85 36.11 26.93
C VAL A 233 -42.45 36.74 28.26
N CYS A 234 -41.25 36.46 28.77
CA CYS A 234 -40.72 37.09 29.98
C CYS A 234 -40.62 38.61 29.83
N SER A 235 -40.15 39.10 28.69
CA SER A 235 -40.08 40.54 28.41
C SER A 235 -41.46 41.19 28.39
N GLU A 236 -42.46 40.56 27.75
CA GLU A 236 -43.84 41.06 27.74
C GLU A 236 -44.44 41.11 29.15
N LEU A 237 -44.25 40.05 29.94
CA LEU A 237 -44.73 40.00 31.33
C LEU A 237 -44.03 41.05 32.20
N ARG A 238 -42.71 41.22 32.08
CA ARG A 238 -41.94 42.27 32.78
C ARG A 238 -42.44 43.67 32.40
N ALA A 239 -42.73 43.92 31.13
CA ALA A 239 -43.31 45.19 30.67
C ALA A 239 -44.71 45.42 31.28
N ARG A 240 -45.55 44.38 31.33
CA ARG A 240 -46.88 44.46 31.94
C ARG A 240 -46.82 44.70 33.45
N ILE A 241 -45.89 44.05 34.16
CA ILE A 241 -45.62 44.29 35.59
C ILE A 241 -45.21 45.74 35.81
N THR A 242 -44.28 46.25 34.98
CA THR A 242 -43.82 47.65 35.04
C THR A 242 -44.98 48.64 34.87
N ALA A 243 -45.84 48.42 33.87
CA ALA A 243 -47.03 49.25 33.65
C ALA A 243 -48.03 49.19 34.83
N LEU A 244 -48.17 48.03 35.49
CA LEU A 244 -49.00 47.90 36.68
C LEU A 244 -48.39 48.63 37.89
N TRP A 245 -47.07 48.54 38.08
CA TRP A 245 -46.37 49.29 39.13
C TRP A 245 -46.53 50.80 38.97
N GLU A 246 -46.44 51.31 37.74
CA GLU A 246 -46.70 52.72 37.44
C GLU A 246 -48.14 53.13 37.78
N ARG A 247 -49.13 52.31 37.38
CA ARG A 247 -50.55 52.59 37.66
C ARG A 247 -50.89 52.54 39.15
N LEU A 248 -50.28 51.63 39.89
CA LEU A 248 -50.50 51.44 41.32
C LEU A 248 -49.60 52.32 42.19
N GLN A 249 -48.67 53.08 41.57
CA GLN A 249 -47.68 53.92 42.27
C GLN A 249 -46.84 53.13 43.28
N VAL A 250 -46.45 51.91 42.93
CA VAL A 250 -45.63 51.06 43.81
C VAL A 250 -44.28 51.76 44.08
N PRO A 251 -43.84 51.89 45.35
CA PRO A 251 -42.58 52.53 45.71
C PRO A 251 -41.36 51.88 45.05
N ALA A 252 -40.29 52.64 44.83
CA ALA A 252 -39.07 52.14 44.18
C ALA A 252 -38.44 50.97 44.97
N GLU A 253 -38.46 51.04 46.29
CA GLU A 253 -37.93 50.00 47.20
C GLU A 253 -38.58 48.62 46.96
N GLU A 254 -39.90 48.60 46.73
CA GLU A 254 -40.64 47.36 46.45
C GLU A 254 -40.35 46.82 45.04
N ARG A 255 -40.15 47.71 44.06
CA ARG A 255 -39.77 47.32 42.69
C ARG A 255 -38.37 46.71 42.64
N GLU A 256 -37.41 47.32 43.34
CA GLU A 256 -36.04 46.83 43.44
C GLU A 256 -35.95 45.49 44.18
N SER A 257 -36.83 45.26 45.16
CA SER A 257 -36.89 43.97 45.87
C SER A 257 -37.52 42.82 45.05
N SER A 258 -38.25 43.16 43.98
CA SER A 258 -39.03 42.20 43.16
C SER A 258 -38.47 42.01 41.73
N ALA A 259 -37.40 42.72 41.38
CA ALA A 259 -36.70 42.63 40.09
C ALA A 259 -35.68 41.48 40.11
#